data_AF-A0A7C0XY83-F1
#
_entry.id   AF-A0A7C0XY83-F1
#
_cell.length_a   1.000
_cell.length_b   1.000
_cell.length_c   1.000
_cell.angle_alpha   90.00
_cell.angle_beta   90.00
_cell.angle_gamma   90.00
#
_symmetry.space_group_name_H-M   'P 1'
#
loop_
_entity.id
_entity.type
_entity.pdbx_description
1 polymer ?
#
loop_
_entity_poly.entity_id
_entity_poly.type
_entity_poly.pdbx_seq_one_letter_code
_entity_poly.pdbx_strand_id
1 'polypeptide(L)'
;TGKPTRRVLIEDIVRGMGIEFVKVIDPFNMKEFEETYLNAIKYVKEEGKPAVIVSRRSCALIAVSKALRSGFELPKYVVDRERCIGCGICYNVFACPAIRPTEGKKASIDPELCIGCGACVDVCPVKAIKPVKEFDKVRWESFWR
;
A
#
# COMPACT_ATOMS: atom_id res chain seq x y z
N THR A 1 31.85 -10.98 3.86
CA THR A 1 32.89 -9.93 3.72
C THR A 1 32.34 -8.52 3.54
N GLY A 2 31.02 -8.26 3.49
CA GLY A 2 30.44 -6.91 3.58
C GLY A 2 30.86 -5.92 2.49
N LYS A 3 31.61 -6.36 1.47
CA LYS A 3 32.07 -5.50 0.38
C LYS A 3 30.85 -5.05 -0.43
N PRO A 4 30.75 -3.75 -0.78
CA PRO A 4 29.68 -3.27 -1.62
C PRO A 4 29.67 -4.06 -2.94
N THR A 5 28.52 -4.65 -3.23
CA THR A 5 28.30 -5.43 -4.46
C THR A 5 27.35 -4.68 -5.38
N ARG A 6 27.35 -5.03 -6.66
CA ARG A 6 26.38 -4.52 -7.62
C ARG A 6 24.99 -5.00 -7.21
N ARG A 7 24.08 -4.05 -6.96
CA ARG A 7 22.66 -4.38 -6.76
C ARG A 7 22.09 -4.86 -8.09
N VAL A 8 21.54 -6.07 -8.10
CA VAL A 8 20.79 -6.59 -9.25
C VAL A 8 19.32 -6.33 -8.98
N LEU A 9 18.67 -5.60 -9.89
CA LEU A 9 17.25 -5.32 -9.81
C LEU A 9 16.46 -6.39 -10.57
N ILE A 10 15.32 -6.80 -10.01
CA ILE A 10 14.51 -7.87 -10.60
C ILE A 10 13.97 -7.48 -11.99
N GLU A 11 13.61 -6.22 -12.19
CA GLU A 11 13.17 -5.71 -13.49
C GLU A 11 14.26 -5.76 -14.56
N ASP A 12 15.54 -5.69 -14.17
CA ASP A 12 16.65 -5.77 -15.12
C ASP A 12 16.86 -7.24 -15.55
N ILE A 13 16.77 -8.17 -14.60
CA ILE A 13 16.80 -9.62 -14.89
C ILE A 13 15.65 -9.98 -15.82
N VAL A 14 14.44 -9.56 -15.47
CA VAL A 14 13.21 -9.87 -16.20
C VAL A 14 13.26 -9.32 -17.63
N ARG A 15 13.70 -8.07 -17.82
CA ARG A 15 13.93 -7.52 -19.17
C ARG A 15 14.99 -8.31 -19.93
N GLY A 16 16.07 -8.72 -19.27
CA GLY A 16 17.11 -9.57 -19.84
C GLY A 16 16.62 -10.96 -20.28
N MET A 17 15.54 -11.47 -19.67
CA MET A 17 14.88 -12.72 -20.07
C MET A 17 13.98 -12.57 -21.32
N GLY A 18 13.89 -11.37 -21.90
CA GLY A 18 13.05 -11.09 -23.08
C GLY A 18 11.59 -10.74 -22.74
N ILE A 19 11.29 -10.45 -21.48
CA ILE A 19 9.95 -9.99 -21.07
C ILE A 19 9.82 -8.50 -21.38
N GLU A 20 8.90 -8.16 -22.28
CA GLU A 20 8.71 -6.78 -22.75
C GLU A 20 7.83 -5.96 -21.79
N PHE A 21 6.78 -6.57 -21.22
CA PHE A 21 5.93 -5.89 -20.25
C PHE A 21 6.53 -6.00 -18.84
N VAL A 22 7.27 -4.96 -18.44
CA VAL A 22 7.86 -4.84 -17.10
C VAL A 22 7.53 -3.48 -16.51
N LYS A 23 6.73 -3.47 -15.44
CA LYS A 23 6.35 -2.24 -14.71
C LYS A 23 6.77 -2.35 -13.25
N VAL A 24 7.41 -1.29 -12.74
CA VAL A 24 7.72 -1.15 -11.31
C VAL A 24 6.74 -0.13 -10.76
N ILE A 25 5.97 -0.52 -9.74
CA ILE A 25 4.89 0.30 -9.18
C ILE A 25 4.93 0.29 -7.66
N ASP A 26 4.30 1.29 -7.05
CA ASP A 26 4.05 1.30 -5.61
C ASP A 26 2.70 0.62 -5.31
N PRO A 27 2.66 -0.46 -4.51
CA PRO A 27 1.42 -1.16 -4.20
C PRO A 27 0.43 -0.35 -3.34
N PHE A 28 0.84 0.75 -2.71
CA PHE A 28 -0.07 1.63 -1.96
C PHE A 28 -0.67 2.72 -2.85
N ASN A 29 -0.15 2.93 -4.06
CA ASN A 29 -0.83 3.71 -5.08
C ASN A 29 -1.88 2.85 -5.79
N MET A 30 -3.04 2.69 -5.15
CA MET A 30 -4.08 1.77 -5.62
C MET A 30 -4.56 2.06 -7.06
N LYS A 31 -4.60 3.34 -7.47
CA LYS A 31 -5.02 3.73 -8.82
C LYS A 31 -4.03 3.25 -9.88
N GLU A 32 -2.75 3.55 -9.67
CA GLU A 32 -1.68 3.10 -10.57
C GLU A 32 -1.59 1.57 -10.61
N PHE A 33 -1.78 0.91 -9.46
CA PHE A 33 -1.82 -0.53 -9.36
C PHE A 33 -2.96 -1.13 -10.19
N GLU A 34 -4.19 -0.64 -10.01
CA GLU A 34 -5.37 -1.12 -10.74
C GLU A 34 -5.20 -0.94 -12.26
N GLU A 35 -4.79 0.25 -12.70
CA GLU A 35 -4.54 0.54 -14.11
C GLU A 35 -3.45 -0.36 -14.70
N THR A 36 -2.31 -0.50 -14.01
CA THR A 36 -1.20 -1.32 -14.46
C THR A 36 -1.58 -2.80 -14.53
N TYR A 37 -2.34 -3.28 -13.55
CA TYR A 37 -2.80 -4.65 -13.48
C TYR A 37 -3.78 -4.99 -14.62
N LEU A 38 -4.75 -4.11 -14.89
CA LEU A 38 -5.68 -4.28 -16.01
C LEU A 38 -4.95 -4.26 -17.37
N ASN A 39 -3.99 -3.35 -17.54
CA ASN A 39 -3.15 -3.29 -18.73
C ASN A 39 -2.30 -4.55 -18.91
N ALA A 40 -1.77 -5.11 -17.82
CA ALA A 40 -1.00 -6.36 -17.86
C ALA A 40 -1.88 -7.55 -18.29
N ILE A 41 -3.10 -7.66 -17.75
CA ILE A 41 -4.05 -8.70 -18.16
C ILE A 41 -4.41 -8.56 -19.64
N LYS A 42 -4.66 -7.33 -20.10
CA LYS A 42 -4.97 -7.05 -21.51
C LYS A 42 -3.81 -7.47 -22.41
N TYR A 43 -2.58 -7.06 -22.07
CA TYR A 43 -1.37 -7.42 -22.79
C TYR A 43 -1.19 -8.95 -22.89
N VAL A 44 -1.35 -9.68 -21.78
CA VAL A 44 -1.24 -11.15 -21.78
C VAL A 44 -2.30 -11.79 -22.69
N LYS A 45 -3.53 -11.26 -22.71
CA LYS A 45 -4.61 -11.79 -23.54
C LYS A 45 -4.44 -11.50 -25.04
N GLU A 46 -4.01 -10.30 -25.39
CA GLU A 46 -3.90 -9.86 -26.79
C GLU A 46 -2.61 -10.34 -27.45
N GLU A 47 -1.48 -10.26 -26.73
CA GLU A 47 -0.15 -10.57 -27.28
C GLU A 47 0.29 -12.01 -26.98
N GLY A 48 -0.36 -12.70 -26.04
CA GLY A 48 0.04 -14.05 -25.60
C GLY A 48 1.41 -14.10 -24.91
N LYS A 49 1.96 -12.95 -24.51
CA LYS A 49 3.29 -12.80 -23.91
C LYS A 49 3.22 -12.62 -22.39
N PRO A 50 4.26 -13.02 -21.62
CA PRO A 50 4.30 -12.82 -20.18
C PRO A 50 4.39 -11.33 -19.81
N ALA A 51 3.76 -10.97 -18.69
CA ALA A 51 3.83 -9.64 -18.08
C ALA A 51 4.33 -9.74 -16.64
N VAL A 52 5.21 -8.83 -16.25
CA VAL A 52 5.77 -8.76 -14.89
C VAL A 52 5.51 -7.38 -14.28
N ILE A 53 4.96 -7.39 -13.08
CA ILE A 53 4.76 -6.21 -12.25
C ILE A 53 5.61 -6.37 -10.99
N VAL A 54 6.48 -5.42 -10.72
CA VAL A 54 7.35 -5.37 -9.55
C VAL A 54 6.79 -4.36 -8.57
N SER A 55 6.14 -4.86 -7.51
CA SER A 55 5.67 -4.02 -6.41
C SER A 55 6.85 -3.60 -5.54
N ARG A 56 7.26 -2.33 -5.62
CA ARG A 56 8.42 -1.80 -4.90
C ARG A 56 8.00 -0.73 -3.91
N ARG A 57 8.21 -1.02 -2.63
CA ARG A 57 8.12 -0.07 -1.51
C ARG A 57 9.04 -0.54 -0.38
N SER A 58 9.53 0.37 0.46
CA SER A 58 10.25 -0.01 1.68
C SER A 58 9.35 -0.86 2.58
N CYS A 59 9.93 -1.86 3.23
CA CYS A 59 9.20 -2.66 4.23
C CYS A 59 8.60 -1.73 5.30
N ALA A 60 7.36 -1.98 5.70
CA ALA A 60 6.66 -1.18 6.69
C ALA A 60 7.46 -1.00 7.98
N LEU A 61 8.12 -2.06 8.47
CA LEU A 61 8.96 -1.99 9.66
C LEU A 61 10.15 -1.04 9.49
N ILE A 62 10.76 -1.00 8.31
CA ILE A 62 11.89 -0.10 8.01
C ILE A 62 11.39 1.34 7.92
N ALA A 63 10.30 1.59 7.19
CA ALA A 63 9.72 2.93 7.06
C ALA A 63 9.31 3.49 8.42
N VAL A 64 8.58 2.70 9.22
CA VAL A 64 8.17 3.05 10.57
C VAL A 64 9.39 3.30 11.48
N SER A 65 10.40 2.42 11.44
CA SER A 65 11.61 2.60 12.25
C SER A 65 12.37 3.88 11.90
N LYS A 66 12.54 4.19 10.61
CA LYS A 66 13.16 5.44 10.14
C LYS A 66 12.39 6.66 10.64
N ALA A 67 11.06 6.64 10.53
CA ALA A 67 10.22 7.75 10.96
C ALA A 67 10.33 8.01 12.47
N LEU A 68 10.20 6.96 13.29
CA LEU A 68 10.32 7.07 14.75
C LEU A 68 11.70 7.59 15.18
N ARG A 69 12.79 7.11 14.57
CA ARG A 69 14.14 7.60 14.85
C ARG A 69 14.35 9.06 14.48
N SER A 70 13.57 9.58 13.54
CA SER A 70 13.61 10.99 13.12
C SER A 70 12.74 11.92 13.97
N GLY A 71 12.10 11.39 15.03
CA GLY A 71 11.14 12.12 15.86
C GLY A 71 9.80 12.41 15.18
N PHE A 72 9.47 11.67 14.10
CA PHE A 72 8.21 11.85 13.39
C PHE A 72 7.08 11.08 14.09
N GLU A 73 5.96 11.76 14.40
CA GLU A 73 4.75 11.12 14.94
C GLU A 73 4.03 10.38 13.80
N LEU A 74 3.82 9.07 13.96
CA LEU A 74 3.14 8.26 12.95
C LEU A 74 1.68 8.70 12.79
N PRO A 75 1.18 8.89 11.56
CA PRO A 75 -0.23 9.19 11.37
C PRO A 75 -1.09 8.02 11.85
N LYS A 76 -2.16 8.33 12.57
CA LYS A 76 -3.18 7.37 12.98
C LYS A 76 -4.47 7.65 12.24
N TYR A 77 -5.23 6.60 11.95
CA TYR A 77 -6.49 6.68 11.22
C TYR A 77 -7.66 6.27 12.09
N VAL A 78 -8.82 6.88 11.83
CA VAL A 78 -10.08 6.60 12.53
C VAL A 78 -11.21 6.46 11.52
N VAL A 79 -12.23 5.69 11.90
CA VAL A 79 -13.46 5.54 11.12
C VAL A 79 -14.49 6.55 11.58
N ASP A 80 -15.03 7.31 10.64
CA ASP A 80 -16.22 8.12 10.81
C ASP A 80 -17.47 7.21 10.85
N ARG A 81 -18.05 7.07 12.05
CA ARG A 81 -19.15 6.12 12.29
C ARG A 81 -20.44 6.51 11.59
N GLU A 82 -20.65 7.78 11.30
CA GLU A 82 -21.87 8.25 10.61
C GLU A 82 -21.80 7.89 9.12
N ARG A 83 -20.62 8.04 8.52
CA ARG A 83 -20.39 7.70 7.11
C ARG A 83 -20.17 6.21 6.87
N CYS A 84 -19.80 5.46 7.90
CA CYS A 84 -19.55 4.03 7.77
C CYS A 84 -20.86 3.25 7.54
N ILE A 85 -20.98 2.67 6.33
CA ILE A 85 -22.14 1.85 5.93
C ILE A 85 -22.02 0.36 6.33
N GLY A 86 -20.97 -0.04 7.04
CA GLY A 86 -20.79 -1.43 7.49
C GLY A 86 -20.57 -2.47 6.37
N CYS A 87 -19.99 -2.07 5.23
CA CYS A 87 -19.76 -2.95 4.07
C CYS A 87 -18.72 -4.06 4.31
N GLY A 88 -17.84 -3.91 5.31
CA GLY A 88 -16.83 -4.90 5.67
C GLY A 88 -15.61 -5.04 4.76
N ILE A 89 -15.53 -4.30 3.65
CA ILE A 89 -14.39 -4.38 2.70
C ILE A 89 -13.04 -4.20 3.41
N CYS A 90 -12.94 -3.23 4.33
CA CYS A 90 -11.71 -2.90 5.03
C CYS A 90 -11.14 -4.01 5.93
N TYR A 91 -12.00 -4.82 6.58
CA TYR A 91 -11.57 -5.89 7.49
C TYR A 91 -11.73 -7.30 6.92
N ASN A 92 -12.57 -7.51 5.89
CA ASN A 92 -12.75 -8.82 5.25
C ASN A 92 -11.94 -8.99 3.97
N VAL A 93 -11.88 -7.97 3.11
CA VAL A 93 -11.25 -8.05 1.79
C VAL A 93 -9.84 -7.51 1.83
N PHE A 94 -9.68 -6.27 2.30
CA PHE A 94 -8.36 -5.68 2.53
C PHE A 94 -7.65 -6.28 3.75
N ALA A 95 -8.42 -6.81 4.71
CA ALA A 95 -7.93 -7.58 5.84
C ALA A 95 -6.82 -6.89 6.65
N CYS A 96 -6.93 -5.57 6.85
CA CYS A 96 -5.97 -4.87 7.70
C CYS A 96 -6.10 -5.36 9.15
N PRO A 97 -5.01 -5.80 9.79
CA PRO A 97 -5.06 -6.35 11.15
C PRO A 97 -5.46 -5.32 12.20
N ALA A 98 -5.29 -4.03 11.90
CA ALA A 98 -5.70 -2.95 12.79
C ALA A 98 -7.21 -2.65 12.71
N ILE A 99 -7.97 -3.25 11.79
CA ILE A 99 -9.38 -2.93 11.57
C ILE A 99 -10.25 -4.11 12.00
N ARG A 100 -11.19 -3.85 12.91
CA ARG A 100 -12.13 -4.85 13.42
C ARG A 100 -13.58 -4.43 13.23
N PRO A 101 -14.51 -5.38 13.02
CA PRO A 101 -15.93 -5.09 13.09
C PRO A 101 -16.35 -4.76 14.53
N THR A 102 -17.31 -3.86 14.65
CA THR A 102 -18.03 -3.56 15.90
C THR A 102 -19.50 -3.98 15.75
N GLU A 103 -20.30 -3.70 16.78
CA GLU A 103 -21.76 -3.81 16.69
C GLU A 103 -22.29 -3.08 15.44
N GLY A 104 -23.27 -3.70 14.79
CA GLY A 104 -23.84 -3.20 13.52
C GLY A 104 -22.92 -3.29 12.30
N LYS A 105 -21.88 -4.15 12.33
CA LYS A 105 -20.90 -4.36 11.23
C LYS A 105 -20.07 -3.11 10.86
N LYS A 106 -20.13 -2.05 11.67
CA LYS A 106 -19.29 -0.87 11.46
C LYS A 106 -17.83 -1.20 11.77
N ALA A 107 -16.91 -0.49 11.12
CA ALA A 107 -15.48 -0.71 11.33
C ALA A 107 -14.94 0.18 12.46
N SER A 108 -13.97 -0.34 13.20
CA SER A 108 -13.16 0.42 14.16
C SER A 108 -11.68 0.12 13.91
N ILE A 109 -10.84 1.14 14.02
CA ILE A 109 -9.38 1.02 13.90
C ILE A 109 -8.78 1.00 15.30
N ASP A 110 -7.95 0.00 15.56
CA ASP A 110 -7.09 -0.06 16.74
C ASP A 110 -5.86 0.85 16.52
N PRO A 111 -5.69 1.92 17.30
CA PRO A 111 -4.59 2.86 17.13
C PRO A 111 -3.22 2.25 17.46
N GLU A 112 -3.14 1.21 18.28
CA GLU A 112 -1.88 0.57 18.65
C GLU A 112 -1.35 -0.29 17.49
N LEU A 113 -2.24 -1.00 16.80
CA LEU A 113 -1.91 -1.80 15.61
C LEU A 113 -1.77 -0.96 14.34
N CYS A 114 -2.33 0.24 14.31
CA CYS A 114 -2.29 1.10 13.14
C CYS A 114 -0.87 1.66 12.89
N ILE A 115 -0.22 1.20 11.81
CA ILE A 115 1.11 1.69 11.40
C ILE A 115 1.08 2.96 10.54
N GLY A 116 -0.11 3.51 10.25
CA GLY A 116 -0.24 4.76 9.50
C GLY A 116 0.00 4.66 7.99
N CYS A 117 -0.12 3.48 7.38
CA CYS A 117 0.13 3.30 5.94
C CYS A 117 -0.86 4.05 5.02
N GLY A 118 -2.07 4.37 5.51
CA GLY A 118 -3.07 5.13 4.76
C GLY A 118 -3.83 4.36 3.67
N ALA A 119 -3.40 3.16 3.28
CA ALA A 119 -4.03 2.37 2.21
C ALA A 119 -5.54 2.09 2.44
N CYS A 120 -5.99 2.00 3.69
CA CYS A 120 -7.40 1.80 4.01
C CYS A 120 -8.31 2.99 3.62
N VAL A 121 -7.75 4.19 3.46
CA VAL A 121 -8.50 5.38 3.04
C VAL A 121 -9.02 5.21 1.61
N ASP A 122 -8.17 4.71 0.70
CA ASP A 122 -8.52 4.53 -0.71
C ASP A 122 -9.45 3.34 -0.94
N VAL A 123 -9.33 2.30 -0.10
CA VAL A 123 -10.20 1.11 -0.15
C VAL A 123 -11.63 1.40 0.32
N CYS A 124 -11.85 2.44 1.13
CA CYS A 124 -13.18 2.75 1.64
C CYS A 124 -14.05 3.43 0.57
N PRO A 125 -15.13 2.79 0.07
CA PRO A 125 -15.93 3.34 -1.04
C PRO A 125 -16.65 4.64 -0.67
N VAL A 126 -16.97 4.81 0.61
CA VAL A 126 -17.66 5.99 1.16
C VAL A 126 -16.71 6.99 1.80
N LYS A 127 -15.39 6.76 1.72
CA LYS A 127 -14.33 7.59 2.33
C LYS A 127 -14.60 7.91 3.80
N ALA A 128 -15.03 6.92 4.57
CA ALA A 128 -15.31 7.05 6.00
C ALA A 128 -14.04 7.03 6.86
N ILE A 129 -12.88 6.65 6.32
CA ILE A 129 -11.62 6.57 7.07
C ILE A 129 -10.82 7.85 6.85
N LYS A 130 -10.38 8.49 7.93
CA LYS A 130 -9.64 9.76 7.92
C LYS A 130 -8.51 9.76 8.95
N PRO A 131 -7.45 10.56 8.76
CA PRO A 131 -6.43 10.70 9.78
C PRO A 131 -6.98 11.41 11.03
N VAL A 132 -6.46 11.05 12.19
CA VAL A 132 -6.86 11.62 13.48
C VAL A 132 -6.36 13.06 13.63
N LYS A 133 -5.18 13.35 13.08
CA LYS A 133 -4.55 14.68 13.05
C LYS A 133 -3.96 14.95 11.68
N GLU A 134 -3.73 16.21 11.36
CA GLU A 134 -2.93 16.59 10.20
C GLU A 134 -1.46 16.20 10.40
N PHE A 135 -0.78 15.87 9.31
CA PHE A 135 0.62 15.47 9.32
C PHE A 135 1.27 15.84 7.98
N ASP A 136 2.59 15.96 7.98
CA ASP A 136 3.37 16.19 6.77
C ASP A 136 3.39 14.91 5.92
N LYS A 137 2.50 14.87 4.91
CA LYS A 137 2.36 13.75 3.98
C LYS A 137 3.62 13.52 3.14
N VAL A 138 4.32 14.60 2.76
CA VAL A 138 5.52 14.52 1.91
C VAL A 138 6.65 13.87 2.70
N ARG A 139 6.85 14.32 3.95
CA ARG A 139 7.82 13.73 4.85
C ARG A 139 7.46 12.28 5.18
N TRP A 140 6.19 11.97 5.44
CA TRP A 140 5.78 10.58 5.69
C TRP A 140 6.10 9.67 4.50
N GLU A 141 5.75 10.10 3.28
CA GLU A 141 5.98 9.32 2.06
C GLU A 141 7.47 9.11 1.77
N SER A 142 8.33 10.05 2.20
CA SER A 142 9.78 9.91 2.04
C SER A 142 10.37 8.70 2.77
N PHE A 143 9.77 8.24 3.88
CA PHE A 143 10.26 7.08 4.63
C PHE A 143 9.96 5.73 3.95
N TRP A 144 8.99 5.72 3.03
CA TRP A 144 8.56 4.55 2.28
C TRP A 144 9.36 4.30 1.00
N ARG A 145 10.22 5.24 0.62
CA ARG A 145 11.14 5.13 -0.52
C ARG A 145 12.46 4.46 -0.15
#